data_AF-A0A498DEU2-F1
#
_entry.id   AF-A0A498DEU2-F1
#
_cell.length_a   1.000
_cell.length_b   1.000
_cell.length_c   1.000
_cell.angle_alpha   90.00
_cell.angle_beta   90.00
_cell.angle_gamma   90.00
#
_symmetry.space_group_name_H-M   'P 1'
#
loop_
_entity.id
_entity.type
_entity.pdbx_description
1 polymer ?
#
loop_
_entity_poly.entity_id
_entity_poly.type
_entity_poly.pdbx_seq_one_letter_code
_entity_poly.pdbx_strand_id
1 'polypeptide(L)'
;MKESNLTTKYVLEIYEPNDDSRIAAVFTSDTPFMTIAKGEYINSSAFTMSNPHKVLEVVSVEHILWVIEGHHRSQKVCVRTTTVENPFK
;
A
#
# COMPACT_ATOMS: atom_id res chain seq x y z
N MET A 1 8.98 -30.33 13.82
CA MET A 1 9.25 -29.22 12.88
C MET A 1 9.85 -28.08 13.68
N LYS A 2 11.09 -27.66 13.41
CA LYS A 2 11.62 -26.41 13.98
C LYS A 2 10.92 -25.26 13.25
N GLU A 3 10.17 -24.43 13.97
CA GLU A 3 9.81 -23.11 13.46
C GLU A 3 11.12 -22.37 13.17
N SER A 4 11.46 -22.23 11.89
CA SER A 4 12.41 -21.20 11.48
C SER A 4 11.77 -19.86 11.85
N ASN A 5 12.41 -19.08 12.73
CA ASN A 5 12.06 -17.68 13.00
C ASN A 5 12.28 -16.85 11.72
N LEU A 6 11.38 -17.00 10.75
CA LEU A 6 11.40 -16.23 9.52
C LEU A 6 11.02 -14.80 9.86
N THR A 7 11.89 -13.86 9.51
CA THR A 7 11.58 -12.44 9.58
C THR A 7 10.43 -12.13 8.62
N THR A 8 9.60 -11.14 8.98
CA THR A 8 8.51 -10.69 8.10
C THR A 8 8.92 -9.39 7.43
N LYS A 9 8.79 -9.34 6.10
CA LYS A 9 8.97 -8.13 5.29
C LYS A 9 7.61 -7.57 4.93
N TYR A 10 7.44 -6.28 5.16
CA TYR A 10 6.20 -5.57 4.88
C TYR A 10 6.39 -4.70 3.64
N VAL A 11 5.46 -4.80 2.69
CA VAL A 11 5.43 -4.01 1.47
C VAL A 11 4.08 -3.28 1.40
N LEU A 12 4.10 -2.00 1.08
CA LEU A 12 2.91 -1.19 0.82
C LEU A 12 3.00 -0.66 -0.61
N GLU A 13 2.04 -1.01 -1.44
CA GLU A 13 1.87 -0.49 -2.79
C GLU A 13 0.61 0.39 -2.82
N ILE A 14 0.76 1.63 -3.27
CA ILE A 14 -0.35 2.55 -3.52
C ILE A 14 -0.45 2.72 -5.03
N TYR A 15 -1.62 2.44 -5.60
CA TYR A 15 -1.86 2.48 -7.04
C TYR A 15 -2.31 3.86 -7.50
N GLU A 16 -2.06 4.16 -8.79
CA GLU A 16 -2.60 5.36 -9.42
C GLU A 16 -4.15 5.33 -9.42
N PRO A 17 -4.80 6.51 -9.44
CA PRO A 17 -6.24 6.59 -9.29
C PRO A 17 -6.96 5.88 -10.42
N ASN A 18 -7.83 4.93 -10.07
CA ASN A 18 -8.59 4.11 -11.01
C ASN A 18 -7.72 3.29 -12.01
N ASP A 19 -6.43 3.03 -11.69
CA ASP A 19 -5.53 2.25 -12.53
C ASP A 19 -4.68 1.26 -11.69
N ASP A 20 -5.14 0.01 -11.65
CA ASP A 20 -4.46 -1.10 -10.96
C ASP A 20 -3.17 -1.57 -11.65
N SER A 21 -2.88 -1.09 -12.85
CA SER A 21 -1.65 -1.46 -13.58
C SER A 21 -0.46 -0.56 -13.24
N ARG A 22 -0.70 0.58 -12.57
CA ARG A 22 0.31 1.60 -12.27
C ARG A 22 0.45 1.84 -10.78
N ILE A 23 1.67 1.73 -10.28
CA ILE A 23 1.98 1.99 -8.88
C ILE A 23 2.45 3.44 -8.73
N ALA A 24 1.74 4.20 -7.89
CA ALA A 24 2.04 5.59 -7.52
C ALA A 24 3.16 5.69 -6.47
N ALA A 25 3.19 4.75 -5.51
CA ALA A 25 4.21 4.68 -4.47
C ALA A 25 4.42 3.25 -3.96
N VAL A 26 5.66 2.93 -3.62
CA VAL A 26 6.06 1.67 -2.98
C VAL A 26 6.86 1.97 -1.73
N PHE A 27 6.49 1.33 -0.62
CA PHE A 27 7.23 1.39 0.63
C PHE A 27 7.56 -0.02 1.11
N THR A 28 8.73 -0.17 1.74
CA THR A 28 9.17 -1.41 2.36
C THR A 28 9.56 -1.16 3.81
N SER A 29 9.21 -2.08 4.71
CA SER A 29 9.51 -1.98 6.13
C SER A 29 9.81 -3.35 6.75
N ASP A 30 10.58 -3.34 7.83
CA ASP A 30 10.81 -4.50 8.70
C ASP A 30 9.76 -4.62 9.82
N THR A 31 8.90 -3.61 9.96
CA THR A 31 7.75 -3.58 10.88
C THR A 31 6.45 -3.33 10.11
N PRO A 32 5.29 -3.74 10.65
CA PRO A 32 3.99 -3.47 10.03
C PRO A 32 3.78 -1.97 9.77
N PHE A 33 3.17 -1.65 8.64
CA PHE A 33 2.66 -0.31 8.37
C PHE A 33 1.47 0.01 9.29
N MET A 34 1.18 1.31 9.44
CA MET A 34 -0.07 1.73 10.07
C MET A 34 -1.28 1.19 9.29
N THR A 35 -2.40 1.03 9.99
CA THR A 35 -3.67 0.65 9.37
C THR A 35 -4.06 1.66 8.30
N ILE A 36 -4.46 1.18 7.13
CA ILE A 36 -5.09 1.96 6.06
C ILE A 36 -6.45 1.34 5.80
N ALA A 37 -7.50 2.15 5.74
CA ALA A 37 -8.88 1.71 5.55
C ALA A 37 -9.54 2.38 4.34
N LYS A 38 -10.56 1.72 3.80
CA LYS A 38 -11.41 2.32 2.76
C LYS A 38 -12.08 3.60 3.28
N GLY A 39 -12.10 4.64 2.44
CA GLY A 39 -12.63 5.96 2.75
C GLY A 39 -11.63 6.90 3.43
N GLU A 40 -10.43 6.42 3.78
CA GLU A 40 -9.36 7.30 4.26
C GLU A 40 -8.74 8.09 3.11
N TYR A 41 -8.16 9.24 3.47
CA TYR A 41 -7.54 10.14 2.52
C TYR A 41 -6.02 10.11 2.62
N ILE A 42 -5.35 10.07 1.47
CA ILE A 42 -3.90 10.05 1.34
C ILE A 42 -3.47 11.33 0.63
N ASN A 43 -2.53 12.04 1.26
CA ASN A 43 -1.85 13.16 0.62
C ASN A 43 -0.77 12.61 -0.32
N SER A 44 -0.93 12.83 -1.63
CA SER A 44 -0.02 12.30 -2.65
C SER A 44 1.18 13.20 -2.94
N SER A 45 1.42 14.26 -2.16
CA SER A 45 2.47 15.25 -2.46
C SER A 45 3.88 14.65 -2.56
N ALA A 46 4.12 13.52 -1.90
CA ALA A 46 5.39 12.80 -1.92
C ALA A 46 5.43 11.64 -2.95
N PHE A 47 4.37 11.42 -3.72
CA PHE A 47 4.27 10.27 -4.63
C PHE A 47 4.74 10.62 -6.04
N THR A 48 5.26 9.62 -6.75
CA THR A 48 5.65 9.78 -8.14
C THR A 48 4.46 9.43 -9.03
N MET A 49 3.62 10.41 -9.31
CA MET A 49 2.34 10.22 -10.02
C MET A 49 2.20 11.13 -11.23
N SER A 50 1.31 10.74 -12.14
CA SER A 50 0.93 11.54 -13.31
C SER A 50 0.30 12.90 -12.94
N ASN A 51 -0.34 13.03 -11.77
CA ASN A 51 -0.94 14.28 -11.28
C ASN A 51 -0.70 14.48 -9.77
N PRO A 52 0.47 15.02 -9.35
CA PRO A 52 0.97 14.95 -7.97
C PRO A 52 0.31 15.90 -6.93
N HIS A 53 -0.85 16.50 -7.20
CA HIS A 53 -1.48 17.48 -6.29
C HIS A 53 -2.94 17.20 -5.93
N LYS A 54 -3.39 15.96 -6.12
CA LYS A 54 -4.76 15.56 -5.77
C LYS A 54 -4.77 14.75 -4.49
N VAL A 55 -5.74 15.02 -3.61
CA VAL A 55 -5.99 14.12 -2.48
C VAL A 55 -6.58 12.83 -3.04
N LEU A 56 -6.04 11.72 -2.57
CA LEU A 56 -6.50 10.39 -2.94
C LEU A 56 -7.44 9.85 -1.88
N GLU A 57 -8.53 9.23 -2.28
CA GLU A 57 -9.38 8.44 -1.39
C GLU A 57 -9.08 6.95 -1.61
N VAL A 58 -8.94 6.21 -0.51
CA VAL A 58 -8.75 4.76 -0.55
C VAL A 58 -10.07 4.09 -0.90
N VAL A 59 -10.14 3.38 -2.03
CA VAL A 59 -11.35 2.67 -2.46
C VAL A 59 -11.35 1.20 -2.07
N SER A 60 -10.16 0.60 -1.92
CA SER A 60 -10.00 -0.77 -1.44
C SER A 60 -8.60 -1.02 -0.91
N VAL A 61 -8.49 -2.00 0.00
CA VAL A 61 -7.23 -2.49 0.56
C VAL A 61 -7.22 -4.00 0.44
N GLU A 62 -6.14 -4.55 -0.11
CA GLU A 62 -5.95 -5.99 -0.31
C GLU A 62 -4.65 -6.43 0.36
N HIS A 63 -4.71 -7.54 1.10
CA HIS A 63 -3.57 -8.11 1.81
C HIS A 63 -3.14 -9.42 1.15
N ILE A 64 -1.88 -9.50 0.75
CA ILE A 64 -1.27 -10.70 0.17
C ILE A 64 -0.19 -11.19 1.13
N LEU A 65 -0.30 -12.45 1.55
CA LEU A 65 0.62 -13.10 2.48
C LEU A 65 1.28 -14.28 1.78
N TRP A 66 2.60 -14.36 1.81
CA TRP A 66 3.33 -15.51 1.27
C TRP A 66 4.62 -15.79 2.03
N VAL A 67 5.18 -16.97 1.80
CA VAL A 67 6.45 -17.41 2.37
C VAL A 67 7.44 -17.65 1.24
N ILE A 68 8.63 -17.09 1.36
CA ILE A 68 9.77 -17.48 0.54
C ILE A 68 10.59 -18.49 1.35
N GLU A 69 10.55 -19.75 0.92
CA GLU A 69 11.21 -20.86 1.61
C GLU A 69 12.68 -20.55 1.89
N GLY A 70 13.11 -20.80 3.13
CA GLY A 70 14.48 -20.54 3.57
C GLY A 70 14.86 -19.06 3.74
N HIS A 71 13.96 -18.11 3.47
CA HIS A 71 14.28 -16.68 3.52
C HIS A 71 13.40 -15.86 4.47
N HIS A 72 12.15 -15.57 4.10
CA HIS A 72 11.28 -14.67 4.87
C HIS A 72 9.79 -14.91 4.62
N ARG A 73 8.96 -14.37 5.51
CA ARG A 73 7.53 -14.16 5.28
C ARG A 73 7.32 -12.78 4.68
N SER A 74 6.42 -12.65 3.73
CA SER A 74 6.09 -11.35 3.14
C SER A 74 4.63 -11.03 3.39
N GLN A 75 4.36 -9.80 3.80
CA GLN A 75 3.04 -9.21 3.79
C GLN A 75 3.06 -8.01 2.85
N LYS A 76 2.23 -8.06 1.82
CA LYS A 76 2.00 -6.92 0.93
C LYS A 76 0.60 -6.36 1.15
N VAL A 77 0.52 -5.05 1.25
CA VAL A 77 -0.72 -4.29 1.31
C VAL A 77 -0.82 -3.50 0.00
N CYS A 78 -1.86 -3.80 -0.78
CA CYS A 78 -2.18 -3.12 -2.03
C CYS A 78 -3.34 -2.14 -1.78
N VAL A 79 -3.10 -0.86 -1.99
CA VAL A 79 -4.06 0.23 -1.74
C VAL A 79 -4.48 0.84 -3.07
N ARG A 80 -5.74 0.60 -3.44
CA ARG A 80 -6.34 1.21 -4.64
C ARG A 80 -6.95 2.55 -4.29
N THR A 81 -6.82 3.52 -5.19
CA THR A 81 -7.23 4.90 -4.92
C THR A 81 -8.13 5.47 -6.02
N THR A 82 -8.85 6.54 -5.67
CA THR A 82 -9.47 7.46 -6.62
C THR A 82 -9.11 8.90 -6.27
N THR A 83 -9.37 9.86 -7.14
CA THR A 83 -9.12 11.29 -6.86
C THR A 83 -10.37 11.96 -6.31
N VAL A 84 -10.21 12.81 -5.30
CA VAL A 84 -11.29 13.63 -4.74
C VAL A 84 -10.97 15.12 -4.82
N GLU A 85 -11.95 15.93 -5.25
CA GLU A 85 -11.80 17.39 -5.42
C GLU A 85 -12.13 18.18 -4.14
N ASN A 86 -12.74 17.54 -3.13
CA ASN A 86 -13.06 18.14 -1.83
C ASN A 86 -13.16 17.09 -0.71
N PRO A 87 -12.03 16.63 -0.15
CA PRO A 87 -12.04 15.62 0.91
C PRO A 87 -12.59 16.12 2.27
N PHE A 88 -12.80 17.44 2.42
CA PHE A 88 -13.17 18.08 3.69
C PHE A 88 -14.43 18.97 3.61
N LYS A 89 -15.22 18.87 2.53
CA LYS A 89 -16.49 19.60 2.41
C LYS A 89 -17.69 18.69 2.57
#